data_AF-A0A8S3JX69-F1
#
_entry.id   AF-A0A8S3JX69-F1
#
_cell.length_a   1.000
_cell.length_b   1.000
_cell.length_c   1.000
_cell.angle_alpha   90.00
_cell.angle_beta   90.00
_cell.angle_gamma   90.00
#
_symmetry.space_group_name_H-M   'P 1'
#
loop_
_entity.id
_entity.type
_entity.pdbx_description
1 polymer ?
#
loop_
_entity_poly.entity_id
_entity_poly.type
_entity_poly.pdbx_seq_one_letter_code
_entity_poly.pdbx_strand_id
1 'polypeptide(L)'
;TTTTQTINDQHQRLKQACQLYKQVCDRVNITSFAMTLYTYRMYDELLDLCVTAGSKRDPCNQALNYYYGQLDDQQQYVDVYQRRSECYQSLIDILESLYQRDGDNVLKTNDGSLTLNEFVRHCLSYDDEFLHVKLFDWMMNKQFNEKIKSYRQVTPYLERFIRYRLKLTNFNDYITLDVAIAVLQVVKDYTTLCQ
;
A
#
# COMPACT_ATOMS: atom_id res chain seq x y z
N THR A 1 18.80 -31.74 -0.49
CA THR A 1 18.86 -31.61 0.98
C THR A 1 19.72 -30.44 1.43
N THR A 2 20.94 -30.25 0.90
CA THR A 2 21.83 -29.13 1.28
C THR A 2 21.30 -27.74 0.90
N THR A 3 20.74 -27.56 -0.31
CA THR A 3 20.23 -26.26 -0.79
C THR A 3 19.05 -25.72 0.03
N THR A 4 18.14 -26.60 0.43
CA THR A 4 16.97 -26.24 1.26
C THR A 4 17.39 -25.81 2.67
N GLN A 5 18.41 -26.47 3.23
CA GLN A 5 18.97 -26.08 4.53
C GLN A 5 19.60 -24.69 4.47
N THR A 6 20.38 -24.40 3.43
CA THR A 6 20.99 -23.07 3.24
C THR A 6 19.97 -21.96 3.11
N ILE A 7 18.85 -22.18 2.40
CA ILE A 7 17.76 -21.20 2.27
C ILE A 7 17.09 -20.94 3.62
N ASN A 8 16.82 -21.99 4.40
CA ASN A 8 16.24 -21.85 5.73
C ASN A 8 17.17 -21.07 6.67
N ASP A 9 18.46 -21.35 6.64
CA ASP A 9 19.47 -20.62 7.43
C ASP A 9 19.55 -19.14 7.01
N GLN A 10 19.42 -18.85 5.71
CA GLN A 10 19.35 -17.48 5.19
C GLN A 10 18.10 -16.75 5.66
N HIS A 11 16.92 -17.38 5.58
CA HIS A 11 15.67 -16.81 6.09
C HIS A 11 15.76 -16.51 7.59
N GLN A 12 16.38 -17.39 8.39
CA GLN A 12 16.57 -17.14 9.82
C GLN A 12 17.46 -15.91 10.09
N ARG A 13 18.56 -15.77 9.34
CA ARG A 13 19.43 -14.57 9.45
C ARG A 13 18.72 -13.30 9.02
N LEU A 14 17.94 -13.36 7.94
CA LEU A 14 17.15 -12.22 7.47
C LEU A 14 16.06 -11.83 8.47
N LYS A 15 15.41 -12.80 9.11
CA LYS A 15 14.47 -12.55 10.22
C LYS A 15 15.15 -11.81 11.37
N GLN A 16 16.34 -12.26 11.79
CA GLN A 16 17.11 -11.58 12.85
C GLN A 16 17.53 -10.17 12.44
N ALA A 17 18.02 -9.99 11.21
CA ALA A 17 18.34 -8.68 10.66
C ALA A 17 17.10 -7.77 10.63
N CYS A 18 15.94 -8.28 10.24
CA CYS A 18 14.68 -7.54 10.23
C CYS A 18 14.29 -7.04 11.62
N GLN A 19 14.51 -7.85 12.67
CA GLN A 19 14.30 -7.40 14.05
C GLN A 19 15.22 -6.23 14.43
N LEU A 20 16.48 -6.25 14.00
CA LEU A 20 17.41 -5.13 14.22
C LEU A 20 16.99 -3.89 13.44
N TYR A 21 16.61 -4.03 12.17
CA TYR A 21 16.12 -2.93 11.35
C TYR A 21 14.90 -2.26 11.99
N LYS A 22 13.94 -3.05 12.49
CA LYS A 22 12.75 -2.52 13.19
C LYS A 22 13.11 -1.71 14.43
N GLN A 23 14.26 -1.93 15.07
CA GLN A 23 14.67 -1.12 16.22
C GLN A 23 15.08 0.29 15.81
N VAL A 24 15.59 0.49 14.60
CA VAL A 24 16.20 1.74 14.12
C VAL A 24 15.58 2.30 12.83
N CYS A 25 14.46 1.76 12.36
CA CYS A 25 13.83 2.09 11.08
C CYS A 25 13.30 3.54 10.96
N ASP A 26 13.20 4.25 12.08
CA ASP A 26 12.93 5.68 12.15
C ASP A 26 14.15 6.54 11.74
N ARG A 27 15.34 5.96 11.70
CA ARG A 27 16.62 6.67 11.48
C ARG A 27 17.44 6.16 10.30
N VAL A 28 17.04 5.03 9.71
CA VAL A 28 17.74 4.42 8.58
C VAL A 28 16.82 4.29 7.37
N ASN A 29 17.42 4.31 6.18
CA ASN A 29 16.71 3.97 4.95
C ASN A 29 16.42 2.45 4.94
N ILE A 30 15.14 2.08 4.84
CA ILE A 30 14.71 0.67 4.85
C ILE A 30 14.53 0.09 3.44
N THR A 31 14.55 0.91 2.38
CA THR A 31 14.21 0.54 1.00
C THR A 31 15.06 -0.60 0.47
N SER A 32 16.39 -0.51 0.62
CA SER A 32 17.30 -1.56 0.11
C SER A 32 17.11 -2.90 0.84
N PHE A 33 16.84 -2.85 2.14
CA PHE A 33 16.61 -4.07 2.92
C PHE A 33 15.22 -4.66 2.64
N ALA A 34 14.20 -3.81 2.46
CA ALA A 34 12.87 -4.22 1.99
C ALA A 34 12.96 -4.97 0.64
N MET A 35 13.70 -4.43 -0.34
CA MET A 35 13.90 -5.11 -1.62
C MET A 35 14.67 -6.44 -1.47
N THR A 36 15.58 -6.53 -0.50
CA THR A 36 16.25 -7.81 -0.17
C THR A 36 15.22 -8.84 0.32
N LEU A 37 14.33 -8.48 1.25
CA LEU A 37 13.28 -9.37 1.73
C LEU A 37 12.36 -9.83 0.59
N TYR A 38 12.04 -8.93 -0.35
CA TYR A 38 11.27 -9.29 -1.56
C TYR A 38 11.97 -10.34 -2.43
N THR A 39 13.27 -10.19 -2.71
CA THR A 39 14.05 -11.17 -3.49
C THR A 39 14.07 -12.56 -2.85
N TYR A 40 14.06 -12.63 -1.53
CA TYR A 40 13.98 -13.88 -0.77
C TYR A 40 12.54 -14.38 -0.55
N ARG A 41 11.54 -13.73 -1.15
CA ARG A 41 10.11 -14.05 -1.01
C ARG A 41 9.60 -14.00 0.44
N MET A 42 10.22 -13.15 1.27
CA MET A 42 9.87 -12.93 2.69
C MET A 42 8.88 -11.76 2.83
N TYR A 43 7.67 -11.96 2.30
CA TYR A 43 6.68 -10.87 2.14
C TYR A 43 6.07 -10.39 3.45
N ASP A 44 5.86 -11.29 4.42
CA ASP A 44 5.35 -10.95 5.75
C ASP A 44 6.34 -10.02 6.47
N GLU A 45 7.64 -10.37 6.46
CA GLU A 45 8.69 -9.57 7.08
C GLU A 45 8.90 -8.23 6.38
N LEU A 46 8.74 -8.20 5.05
CA LEU A 46 8.81 -6.99 4.23
C LEU A 46 7.72 -5.99 4.64
N LEU A 47 6.45 -6.43 4.62
CA LEU A 47 5.32 -5.56 4.92
C LEU A 47 5.35 -5.11 6.38
N ASP A 48 5.64 -6.01 7.31
CA ASP A 48 5.76 -5.68 8.72
C ASP A 48 6.88 -4.66 9.00
N LEU A 49 8.02 -4.75 8.30
CA LEU A 49 9.06 -3.74 8.38
C LEU A 49 8.58 -2.37 7.88
N CYS A 50 7.94 -2.30 6.72
CA CYS A 50 7.45 -1.06 6.14
C CYS A 50 6.39 -0.38 7.02
N VAL A 51 5.42 -1.14 7.53
CA VAL A 51 4.36 -0.65 8.43
C VAL A 51 4.93 -0.23 9.79
N THR A 52 5.84 -1.01 10.36
CA THR A 52 6.55 -0.64 11.60
C THR A 52 7.31 0.67 11.42
N ALA A 53 8.01 0.84 10.30
CA ALA A 53 8.74 2.07 10.00
C ALA A 53 7.81 3.26 9.84
N GLY A 54 6.72 3.11 9.10
CA GLY A 54 5.69 4.15 8.94
C GLY A 54 5.14 4.62 10.29
N SER A 55 4.73 3.67 11.13
CA SER A 55 4.19 3.94 12.46
C SER A 55 5.19 4.62 13.40
N LYS A 56 6.48 4.28 13.33
CA LYS A 56 7.52 4.93 14.14
C LYS A 56 7.87 6.34 13.66
N ARG A 57 7.84 6.59 12.35
CA ARG A 57 8.15 7.92 11.77
C ARG A 57 6.98 8.90 11.89
N ASP A 58 5.76 8.39 11.97
CA ASP A 58 4.53 9.17 12.14
C ASP A 58 3.57 8.54 13.17
N PRO A 59 3.90 8.59 14.48
CA PRO A 59 3.09 7.96 15.53
C PRO A 59 1.68 8.55 15.70
N CYS A 60 1.47 9.78 15.22
CA CYS A 60 0.23 10.52 15.40
C CYS A 60 -0.63 10.58 14.12
N ASN A 61 -0.29 9.79 13.09
CA ASN A 61 -0.98 9.79 11.80
C ASN A 61 -1.09 11.18 11.15
N GLN A 62 -0.11 12.06 11.36
CA GLN A 62 -0.11 13.39 10.76
C GLN A 62 -0.03 13.33 9.24
N ALA A 63 0.69 12.34 8.67
CA ALA A 63 0.72 12.15 7.22
C ALA A 63 -0.68 11.84 6.66
N LEU A 64 -1.47 11.06 7.38
CA LEU A 64 -2.83 10.71 6.98
C LEU A 64 -3.79 11.90 7.12
N ASN A 65 -3.68 12.64 8.22
CA ASN A 65 -4.48 13.85 8.46
C ASN A 65 -4.14 14.92 7.42
N TYR A 66 -2.86 15.08 7.07
CA TYR A 66 -2.41 15.93 5.97
C TYR A 66 -3.01 15.47 4.64
N TYR A 67 -2.94 14.17 4.31
CA TYR A 67 -3.53 13.62 3.08
C TYR A 67 -5.02 13.96 2.96
N TYR A 68 -5.78 13.86 4.05
CA TYR A 68 -7.21 14.15 4.09
C TYR A 68 -7.55 15.65 4.22
N GLY A 69 -6.58 16.55 4.07
CA GLY A 69 -6.79 18.00 4.15
C GLY A 69 -7.22 18.50 5.54
N GLN A 70 -6.91 17.73 6.59
CA GLN A 70 -7.20 18.11 7.98
C GLN A 70 -6.08 18.96 8.60
N LEU A 71 -4.91 18.98 7.96
CA LEU A 71 -3.77 19.82 8.31
C LEU A 71 -3.49 20.77 7.15
N ASP A 72 -2.89 21.92 7.46
CA ASP A 72 -2.52 22.91 6.46
C ASP A 72 -1.24 22.52 5.71
N ASP A 73 -0.94 23.25 4.61
CA ASP A 73 0.24 23.02 3.78
C ASP A 73 1.53 23.59 4.39
N GLN A 74 1.66 23.52 5.72
CA GLN A 74 2.92 23.85 6.37
C GLN A 74 3.98 22.79 6.05
N GLN A 75 5.22 23.25 5.84
CA GLN A 75 6.35 22.39 5.48
C GLN A 75 6.52 21.20 6.42
N GLN A 76 6.27 21.37 7.72
CA GLN A 76 6.36 20.29 8.70
C GLN A 76 5.45 19.09 8.39
N TYR A 77 4.22 19.33 7.89
CA TYR A 77 3.27 18.27 7.58
C TYR A 77 3.57 17.61 6.23
N VAL A 78 4.06 18.41 5.27
CA VAL A 78 4.61 17.91 4.01
C VAL A 78 5.79 16.97 4.29
N ASP A 79 6.70 17.34 5.18
CA ASP A 79 7.86 16.53 5.56
C ASP A 79 7.46 15.21 6.26
N VAL A 80 6.45 15.25 7.14
CA VAL A 80 5.92 14.02 7.77
C VAL A 80 5.26 13.11 6.73
N TYR A 81 4.47 13.68 5.82
CA TYR A 81 3.84 12.94 4.72
C TYR A 81 4.88 12.27 3.83
N GLN A 82 5.93 12.98 3.44
CA GLN A 82 7.03 12.44 2.62
C GLN A 82 7.75 11.31 3.35
N ARG A 83 8.18 11.53 4.60
CA ARG A 83 8.91 10.52 5.39
C ARG A 83 8.12 9.25 5.63
N ARG A 84 6.79 9.34 5.82
CA ARG A 84 5.91 8.16 5.91
C ARG A 84 5.70 7.51 4.55
N SER A 85 5.58 8.29 3.48
CA SER A 85 5.45 7.78 2.11
C SER A 85 6.66 6.94 1.69
N GLU A 86 7.87 7.39 2.04
CA GLU A 86 9.13 6.68 1.78
C GLU A 86 9.15 5.27 2.38
N CYS A 87 8.47 5.03 3.50
CA CYS A 87 8.41 3.70 4.12
C CYS A 87 7.72 2.66 3.24
N TYR A 88 6.82 3.08 2.35
CA TYR A 88 6.07 2.19 1.46
C TYR A 88 6.59 2.24 0.02
N GLN A 89 7.60 3.03 -0.29
CA GLN A 89 8.10 3.20 -1.66
C GLN A 89 8.47 1.85 -2.29
N SER A 90 9.18 0.98 -1.57
CA SER A 90 9.52 -0.37 -2.05
C SER A 90 8.28 -1.21 -2.37
N LEU A 91 7.20 -1.06 -1.60
CA LEU A 91 5.95 -1.79 -1.86
C LEU A 91 5.31 -1.30 -3.16
N ILE A 92 5.31 0.01 -3.40
CA ILE A 92 4.83 0.59 -4.66
C ILE A 92 5.69 0.17 -5.84
N ASP A 93 7.02 0.15 -5.69
CA ASP A 93 7.95 -0.31 -6.73
C ASP A 93 7.72 -1.80 -7.08
N ILE A 94 7.44 -2.64 -6.06
CA ILE A 94 7.08 -4.04 -6.26
C ILE A 94 5.73 -4.16 -6.98
N LEU A 95 4.71 -3.41 -6.57
CA LEU A 95 3.41 -3.37 -7.26
C LEU A 95 3.56 -2.99 -8.74
N GLU A 96 4.40 -1.99 -9.03
CA GLU A 96 4.70 -1.58 -10.40
C GLU A 96 5.38 -2.70 -11.18
N SER A 97 6.41 -3.35 -10.59
CA SER A 97 7.10 -4.47 -11.24
C SER A 97 6.17 -5.65 -11.53
N LEU A 98 5.29 -5.99 -10.59
CA LEU A 98 4.29 -7.05 -10.75
C LEU A 98 3.25 -6.68 -11.80
N TYR A 99 2.84 -5.41 -11.86
CA TYR A 99 1.91 -4.89 -12.86
C TYR A 99 2.46 -5.00 -14.29
N GLN A 100 3.71 -4.58 -14.50
CA GLN A 100 4.34 -4.67 -15.83
C GLN A 100 4.47 -6.13 -16.28
N ARG A 101 4.87 -7.02 -15.36
CA ARG A 101 4.96 -8.46 -15.64
C ARG A 101 3.61 -9.07 -16.04
N ASP A 102 2.53 -8.70 -15.35
CA ASP A 102 1.19 -9.22 -15.65
C ASP A 102 0.62 -8.64 -16.97
N GLY A 103 1.05 -7.44 -17.38
CA GLY A 103 0.67 -6.79 -18.65
C GLY A 103 1.36 -7.36 -19.90
N ASP A 104 2.59 -7.85 -19.76
CA ASP A 104 3.42 -8.31 -20.89
C ASP A 104 3.04 -9.69 -21.47
N ASN A 105 1.92 -10.30 -21.05
CA ASN A 105 1.47 -11.64 -21.51
C ASN A 105 2.55 -12.74 -21.39
N VAL A 106 3.59 -12.52 -20.58
CA VAL A 106 4.62 -13.53 -20.33
C VAL A 106 3.92 -14.69 -19.64
N LEU A 107 4.06 -15.87 -20.24
CA LEU A 107 3.54 -17.16 -19.77
C LEU A 107 3.46 -17.15 -18.24
N LYS A 108 2.24 -17.23 -17.68
CA LYS A 108 2.03 -17.38 -16.24
C LYS A 108 2.86 -18.58 -15.79
N THR A 109 4.04 -18.32 -15.24
CA THR A 109 4.88 -19.38 -14.72
C THR A 109 4.15 -19.91 -13.50
N ASN A 110 3.74 -21.18 -13.53
CA ASN A 110 3.17 -21.86 -12.37
C ASN A 110 4.25 -22.12 -11.29
N ASP A 111 5.28 -21.28 -11.20
CA ASP A 111 6.43 -21.40 -10.30
C ASP A 111 6.12 -20.94 -8.87
N GLY A 112 4.84 -20.71 -8.55
CA GLY A 112 4.42 -20.14 -7.27
C GLY A 112 4.97 -18.74 -7.05
N SER A 113 5.23 -17.98 -8.13
CA SER A 113 5.58 -16.57 -8.02
C SER A 113 4.39 -15.75 -7.53
N LEU A 114 4.68 -14.81 -6.62
CA LEU A 114 3.70 -13.88 -6.09
C LEU A 114 3.04 -13.11 -7.23
N THR A 115 1.71 -13.18 -7.31
CA THR A 115 0.91 -12.40 -8.26
C THR A 115 0.65 -11.00 -7.73
N LEU A 116 0.35 -10.06 -8.63
CA LEU A 116 -0.06 -8.71 -8.23
C LEU A 116 -1.23 -8.75 -7.25
N ASN A 117 -2.21 -9.61 -7.50
CA ASN A 117 -3.42 -9.71 -6.69
C ASN A 117 -3.18 -10.26 -5.29
N GLU A 118 -2.25 -11.20 -5.14
CA GLU A 118 -1.85 -11.71 -3.83
C GLU A 118 -1.12 -10.63 -3.04
N PHE A 119 -0.20 -9.90 -3.68
CA PHE A 119 0.53 -8.82 -3.01
C PHE A 119 -0.40 -7.69 -2.56
N VAL A 120 -1.33 -7.26 -3.42
CA VAL A 120 -2.36 -6.26 -3.05
C VAL A 120 -3.16 -6.71 -1.83
N ARG A 121 -3.62 -7.97 -1.81
CA ARG A 121 -4.36 -8.51 -0.65
C ARG A 121 -3.50 -8.57 0.61
N HIS A 122 -2.22 -8.86 0.46
CA HIS A 122 -1.29 -8.90 1.58
C HIS A 122 -1.05 -7.49 2.14
N CYS A 123 -0.91 -6.46 1.29
CA CYS A 123 -0.89 -5.07 1.78
C CYS A 123 -2.18 -4.73 2.54
N LEU A 124 -3.34 -5.14 2.02
CA LEU A 124 -4.65 -4.84 2.61
C LEU A 124 -4.94 -5.59 3.92
N SER A 125 -4.14 -6.59 4.30
CA SER A 125 -4.31 -7.30 5.59
C SER A 125 -3.67 -6.57 6.76
N TYR A 126 -2.87 -5.53 6.52
CA TYR A 126 -2.27 -4.71 7.58
C TYR A 126 -3.23 -3.61 8.02
N ASP A 127 -3.29 -3.34 9.32
CA ASP A 127 -4.12 -2.27 9.86
C ASP A 127 -3.42 -0.91 9.77
N ASP A 128 -3.20 -0.44 8.53
CA ASP A 128 -2.54 0.85 8.25
C ASP A 128 -3.27 1.58 7.13
N GLU A 129 -4.15 2.51 7.51
CA GLU A 129 -4.94 3.29 6.56
C GLU A 129 -4.08 4.07 5.56
N PHE A 130 -2.90 4.55 5.96
CA PHE A 130 -2.03 5.31 5.05
C PHE A 130 -1.39 4.40 3.99
N LEU A 131 -0.99 3.18 4.36
CA LEU A 131 -0.59 2.16 3.37
C LEU A 131 -1.72 1.90 2.38
N HIS A 132 -2.96 1.76 2.85
CA HIS A 132 -4.12 1.49 2.00
C HIS A 132 -4.39 2.67 1.06
N VAL A 133 -4.29 3.91 1.55
CA VAL A 133 -4.38 5.13 0.74
C VAL A 133 -3.34 5.10 -0.40
N LYS A 134 -2.07 4.80 -0.10
CA LYS A 134 -1.01 4.71 -1.13
C LYS A 134 -1.32 3.65 -2.18
N LEU A 135 -1.81 2.50 -1.73
CA LEU A 135 -2.22 1.40 -2.61
C LEU A 135 -3.41 1.81 -3.50
N PHE A 136 -4.44 2.44 -2.93
CA PHE A 136 -5.61 2.87 -3.70
C PHE A 136 -5.27 3.99 -4.69
N ASP A 137 -4.45 4.97 -4.31
CA ASP A 137 -3.97 6.00 -5.24
C ASP A 137 -3.23 5.35 -6.42
N TRP A 138 -2.33 4.39 -6.16
CA TRP A 138 -1.66 3.64 -7.22
C TRP A 138 -2.66 2.87 -8.11
N MET A 139 -3.62 2.14 -7.53
CA MET A 139 -4.62 1.39 -8.27
C MET A 139 -5.52 2.27 -9.15
N MET A 140 -5.95 3.42 -8.64
CA MET A 140 -6.75 4.40 -9.38
C MET A 140 -5.97 4.97 -10.57
N ASN A 141 -4.67 5.27 -10.37
CA ASN A 141 -3.79 5.72 -11.45
C ASN A 141 -3.60 4.65 -12.54
N LYS A 142 -3.66 3.36 -12.18
CA LYS A 142 -3.64 2.22 -13.11
C LYS A 142 -5.03 1.84 -13.65
N GLN A 143 -6.07 2.59 -13.32
CA GLN A 143 -7.46 2.37 -13.72
C GLN A 143 -8.01 0.98 -13.33
N PHE A 144 -7.60 0.48 -12.16
CA PHE A 144 -8.07 -0.80 -11.62
C PHE A 144 -9.44 -0.71 -10.92
N ASN A 145 -10.40 -0.04 -11.56
CA ASN A 145 -11.70 0.28 -11.00
C ASN A 145 -12.47 -0.99 -10.56
N GLU A 146 -12.53 -2.01 -11.42
CA GLU A 146 -13.21 -3.27 -11.07
C GLU A 146 -12.53 -3.99 -9.89
N LYS A 147 -11.20 -3.91 -9.82
CA LYS A 147 -10.43 -4.52 -8.75
C LYS A 147 -10.68 -3.82 -7.42
N ILE A 148 -10.59 -2.49 -7.39
CA ILE A 148 -10.74 -1.71 -6.16
C ILE A 148 -12.16 -1.88 -5.58
N LYS A 149 -13.19 -1.96 -6.42
CA LYS A 149 -14.57 -2.27 -6.01
C LYS A 149 -14.66 -3.57 -5.21
N SER A 150 -13.92 -4.61 -5.62
CA SER A 150 -13.93 -5.91 -4.93
C SER A 150 -13.32 -5.88 -3.52
N TYR A 151 -12.54 -4.85 -3.18
CA TYR A 151 -11.87 -4.72 -1.88
C TYR A 151 -12.71 -4.03 -0.81
N ARG A 152 -13.93 -3.60 -1.12
CA ARG A 152 -14.85 -2.99 -0.14
C ARG A 152 -15.02 -3.81 1.15
N GLN A 153 -15.10 -5.13 1.04
CA GLN A 153 -15.27 -6.02 2.20
C GLN A 153 -13.95 -6.43 2.86
N VAL A 154 -12.80 -6.11 2.23
CA VAL A 154 -11.47 -6.52 2.71
C VAL A 154 -10.90 -5.50 3.69
N THR A 155 -11.24 -4.23 3.52
CA THR A 155 -10.66 -3.12 4.29
C THR A 155 -11.71 -2.07 4.64
N PRO A 156 -11.75 -1.60 5.90
CA PRO A 156 -12.71 -0.57 6.31
C PRO A 156 -12.40 0.81 5.70
N TYR A 157 -11.17 1.02 5.23
CA TYR A 157 -10.67 2.33 4.81
C TYR A 157 -11.09 2.79 3.40
N LEU A 158 -11.61 1.88 2.57
CA LEU A 158 -11.89 2.20 1.16
C LEU A 158 -12.99 3.26 1.03
N GLU A 159 -14.05 3.16 1.84
CA GLU A 159 -15.15 4.13 1.79
C GLU A 159 -14.69 5.55 2.12
N ARG A 160 -13.89 5.72 3.18
CA ARG A 160 -13.35 7.03 3.56
C ARG A 160 -12.45 7.60 2.47
N PHE A 161 -11.56 6.79 1.90
CA PHE A 161 -10.73 7.18 0.75
C PHE A 161 -11.57 7.69 -0.42
N ILE A 162 -12.59 6.93 -0.86
CA ILE A 162 -13.42 7.31 -2.00
C ILE A 162 -14.21 8.59 -1.73
N ARG A 163 -14.80 8.75 -0.53
CA ARG A 163 -15.50 9.98 -0.14
C ARG A 163 -14.57 11.19 -0.22
N TYR A 164 -13.33 11.06 0.22
CA TYR A 164 -12.36 12.15 0.13
C TYR A 164 -11.96 12.46 -1.31
N ARG A 165 -11.66 11.44 -2.13
CA ARG A 165 -11.31 11.62 -3.55
C ARG A 165 -12.42 12.31 -4.34
N LEU A 166 -13.69 12.02 -4.04
CA LEU A 166 -14.83 12.72 -4.64
C LEU A 166 -14.83 14.22 -4.29
N LYS A 167 -14.63 14.56 -3.01
CA LYS A 167 -14.53 15.96 -2.56
C LYS A 167 -13.37 16.69 -3.24
N LEU A 168 -12.19 16.06 -3.30
CA LEU A 168 -10.99 16.65 -3.91
C LEU A 168 -11.17 16.96 -5.40
N THR A 169 -11.91 16.12 -6.12
CA THR A 169 -12.16 16.27 -7.57
C THR A 169 -13.41 17.10 -7.88
N ASN A 170 -14.05 17.69 -6.86
CA ASN A 170 -15.36 18.33 -6.97
C ASN A 170 -16.38 17.46 -7.71
N PHE A 171 -16.35 16.15 -7.47
CA PHE A 171 -17.22 15.15 -8.11
C PHE A 171 -17.11 15.09 -9.64
N ASN A 172 -16.02 15.57 -10.24
CA ASN A 172 -15.85 15.60 -11.70
C ASN A 172 -14.95 14.49 -12.25
N ASP A 173 -14.33 13.68 -11.40
CA ASP A 173 -13.49 12.56 -11.85
C ASP A 173 -14.33 11.29 -12.09
N TYR A 174 -14.48 10.92 -13.36
CA TYR A 174 -15.28 9.77 -13.78
C TYR A 174 -14.78 8.45 -13.16
N ILE A 175 -13.45 8.31 -13.01
CA ILE A 175 -12.84 7.12 -12.40
C ILE A 175 -13.30 6.97 -10.94
N THR A 176 -13.19 8.04 -10.16
CA THR A 176 -13.64 8.05 -8.77
C THR A 176 -15.16 7.85 -8.67
N LEU A 177 -15.96 8.46 -9.55
CA LEU A 177 -17.42 8.27 -9.58
C LEU A 177 -17.83 6.81 -9.84
N ASP A 178 -17.20 6.15 -10.82
CA ASP A 178 -17.47 4.75 -11.16
C ASP A 178 -17.22 3.82 -9.96
N VAL A 179 -16.11 4.02 -9.25
CA VAL A 179 -15.81 3.27 -8.02
C VAL A 179 -16.78 3.62 -6.89
N ALA A 180 -17.14 4.90 -6.75
CA ALA A 180 -18.04 5.37 -5.68
C ALA A 180 -19.44 4.77 -5.74
N ILE A 181 -20.03 4.63 -6.93
CA ILE A 181 -21.37 4.02 -7.10
C ILE A 181 -21.40 2.61 -6.48
N ALA A 182 -20.34 1.83 -6.73
CA ALA A 182 -20.24 0.46 -6.21
C ALA A 182 -19.85 0.43 -4.72
N VAL A 183 -18.88 1.24 -4.29
CA VAL A 183 -18.34 1.21 -2.92
C VAL A 183 -19.30 1.81 -1.91
N LEU A 184 -19.96 2.92 -2.24
CA LEU A 184 -20.85 3.62 -1.32
C LEU A 184 -22.28 3.09 -1.39
N GLN A 185 -22.57 2.15 -2.31
CA GLN A 185 -23.92 1.68 -2.62
C GLN A 185 -24.90 2.84 -2.89
N VAL A 186 -24.37 3.96 -3.38
CA VAL A 186 -25.16 5.13 -3.74
C VAL A 186 -25.97 4.70 -4.96
N VAL A 187 -27.27 4.48 -4.77
CA VAL A 187 -28.26 4.54 -5.85
C VAL A 187 -27.99 5.84 -6.62
N LYS A 188 -28.23 5.91 -7.94
CA LYS A 188 -27.96 7.08 -8.82
C LYS A 188 -28.66 8.40 -8.41
N ASP A 189 -28.61 8.77 -7.15
CA ASP A 189 -29.14 9.95 -6.52
C ASP A 189 -27.94 10.73 -5.96
N TYR A 190 -27.36 11.55 -6.83
CA TYR A 190 -26.19 12.39 -6.56
C TYR A 190 -26.43 13.41 -5.42
N THR A 191 -27.66 13.53 -4.93
CA THR A 191 -28.10 14.44 -3.88
C THR A 191 -27.55 14.09 -2.49
N THR A 192 -27.24 12.82 -2.23
CA THR A 192 -26.73 12.35 -0.92
C THR A 192 -25.21 12.42 -0.77
N LEU A 193 -24.48 12.70 -1.86
CA LEU A 193 -23.01 12.79 -1.86
C LEU A 193 -22.49 14.17 -1.41
N CYS A 194 -23.37 15.18 -1.34
CA CYS A 194 -23.04 16.56 -1.02
C CYS A 194 -23.28 16.96 0.46
N GLN A 195 -23.65 16.01 1.33
CA GLN A 195 -23.79 16.20 2.78
C GLN A 195 -22.62 15.55 3.51
#